data_AF-A0A2D7ZJ18-F1
#
_entry.id   AF-A0A2D7ZJ18-F1
#
_cell.length_a   1.000
_cell.length_b   1.000
_cell.length_c   1.000
_cell.angle_alpha   90.00
_cell.angle_beta   90.00
_cell.angle_gamma   90.00
#
_symmetry.space_group_name_H-M   'P 1'
#
loop_
_entity.id
_entity.type
_entity.pdbx_description
1 polymer ?
#
loop_
_entity_poly.entity_id
_entity_poly.type
_entity_poly.pdbx_seq_one_letter_code
_entity_poly.pdbx_strand_id
1 'polypeptide(L)'
;MLRRFIDWWRGPAPAPRSAQAPTRQAGAVPYRVTDKGVSVLLVTSRRTGRWVFPKGGLMNGRTPWESAAQEALEEAGVEGEVEDVALGA
;
A
#
# COMPACT_ATOMS: atom_id res chain seq x y z
N MET A 1 -25.64 -13.43 -43.67
CA MET A 1 -25.92 -12.10 -43.11
C MET A 1 -25.91 -12.04 -41.57
N LEU A 2 -26.17 -13.13 -40.83
CA LEU A 2 -26.14 -13.11 -39.35
C LEU A 2 -24.73 -13.12 -38.69
N ARG A 3 -23.68 -13.60 -39.37
CA ARG A 3 -22.33 -13.71 -38.77
C ARG A 3 -21.68 -12.34 -38.51
N ARG A 4 -21.87 -11.37 -39.41
CA ARG A 4 -21.33 -10.00 -39.27
C ARG A 4 -21.94 -9.20 -38.09
N PHE A 5 -23.16 -9.54 -37.66
CA PHE A 5 -23.82 -8.85 -36.54
C PHE A 5 -23.26 -9.28 -35.18
N ILE A 6 -22.94 -10.57 -35.03
CA ILE A 6 -22.34 -11.12 -33.80
C ILE A 6 -20.90 -10.62 -33.61
N ASP A 7 -20.14 -10.51 -34.68
CA ASP A 7 -18.76 -10.01 -34.64
C ASP A 7 -18.68 -8.52 -34.24
N TRP A 8 -19.70 -7.72 -34.63
CA TRP A 8 -19.80 -6.30 -34.25
C TRP A 8 -20.21 -6.11 -32.77
N TRP A 9 -21.07 -6.97 -32.21
CA TRP A 9 -21.52 -6.89 -30.82
C TRP A 9 -20.47 -7.31 -29.78
N ARG A 10 -19.47 -8.12 -30.17
CA ARG A 10 -18.44 -8.61 -29.23
C ARG A 10 -17.44 -7.54 -28.80
N GLY A 11 -17.38 -6.39 -29.49
CA GLY A 11 -16.39 -5.35 -29.25
C GLY A 11 -14.95 -5.87 -29.43
N PRO A 12 -13.94 -4.98 -29.48
CA PRO A 12 -12.57 -5.42 -29.27
C PRO A 12 -12.47 -6.04 -27.86
N ALA A 13 -11.72 -7.14 -27.73
CA ALA A 13 -11.36 -7.66 -26.40
C ALA A 13 -10.80 -6.49 -25.57
N PRO A 14 -11.13 -6.40 -24.26
CA PRO A 14 -10.59 -5.34 -23.42
C PRO A 14 -9.06 -5.34 -23.58
N ALA A 15 -8.49 -4.16 -23.83
CA ALA A 15 -7.05 -4.01 -23.90
C ALA A 15 -6.43 -4.70 -22.67
N PRO A 16 -5.32 -5.44 -22.82
CA PRO A 16 -4.66 -6.02 -21.67
C PRO A 16 -4.47 -4.90 -20.65
N ARG A 17 -4.91 -5.10 -19.40
CA ARG A 17 -4.58 -4.16 -18.33
C ARG A 17 -3.07 -3.97 -18.43
N SER A 18 -2.64 -2.77 -18.79
CA SER A 18 -1.24 -2.40 -18.66
C SER A 18 -0.85 -2.81 -17.26
N ALA A 19 0.19 -3.64 -17.09
CA ALA A 19 0.78 -3.84 -15.80
C ALA A 19 1.27 -2.45 -15.37
N GLN A 20 0.42 -1.73 -14.62
CA GLN A 20 0.79 -0.44 -14.06
C GLN A 20 2.06 -0.69 -13.27
N ALA A 21 3.10 0.10 -13.55
CA ALA A 21 4.29 0.08 -12.72
C ALA A 21 3.84 0.17 -11.25
N PRO A 22 4.42 -0.64 -10.35
CA PRO A 22 3.98 -0.67 -8.96
C PRO A 22 3.99 0.76 -8.42
N THR A 23 2.85 1.20 -7.90
CA THR A 23 2.73 2.52 -7.27
C THR A 23 3.72 2.57 -6.11
N ARG A 24 4.54 3.63 -6.07
CA ARG A 24 5.46 3.85 -4.95
C ARG A 24 4.66 3.89 -3.65
N GLN A 25 5.17 3.17 -2.65
CA GLN A 25 4.56 3.07 -1.33
C GLN A 25 5.49 3.62 -0.27
N ALA A 26 4.90 4.15 0.79
CA ALA A 26 5.58 4.45 2.04
C ALA A 26 4.84 3.76 3.18
N GLY A 27 5.58 3.40 4.23
CA GLY A 27 5.03 2.72 5.39
C GLY A 27 5.94 2.91 6.59
N ALA A 28 5.39 2.67 7.78
CA ALA A 28 6.11 2.81 9.03
C ALA A 28 6.48 1.44 9.59
N VAL A 29 7.55 1.36 10.37
CA VAL A 29 7.85 0.24 11.26
C VAL A 29 7.59 0.73 12.68
N PRO A 30 6.35 0.67 13.20
CA PRO A 30 6.08 1.15 14.54
C PRO A 30 6.73 0.21 15.55
N TYR A 31 7.51 0.77 16.46
CA TYR A 31 8.19 0.00 17.49
C TYR A 31 8.12 0.71 18.84
N ARG A 32 8.36 -0.06 19.89
CA ARG A 32 8.63 0.47 21.22
C ARG A 32 9.78 -0.30 21.85
N VAL A 33 10.60 0.41 22.63
CA VAL A 33 11.66 -0.20 23.44
C VAL A 33 11.09 -0.51 24.82
N THR A 34 11.31 -1.74 25.28
CA THR A 34 10.90 -2.22 26.61
C THR A 34 12.09 -2.82 27.34
N ASP A 35 11.93 -3.12 28.62
CA ASP A 35 12.89 -3.88 29.43
C ASP A 35 13.24 -5.26 28.83
N LYS A 36 12.32 -5.84 28.05
CA LYS A 36 12.48 -7.13 27.36
C LYS A 36 13.02 -7.00 25.93
N GLY A 37 13.33 -5.79 25.47
CA GLY A 37 13.80 -5.49 24.12
C GLY A 37 12.80 -4.76 23.24
N VAL A 38 13.03 -4.79 21.92
CA VAL A 38 12.23 -4.07 20.93
C VAL A 38 10.98 -4.89 20.58
N SER A 39 9.81 -4.26 20.70
CA SER A 39 8.53 -4.81 20.20
C SER A 39 8.10 -4.02 18.97
N VAL A 40 7.74 -4.72 17.89
CA VAL A 40 7.23 -4.12 16.66
C VAL A 40 5.73 -4.40 16.50
N LEU A 41 5.00 -3.45 15.92
CA LEU A 41 3.58 -3.60 15.59
C LEU A 41 3.43 -4.05 14.14
N LEU A 42 2.64 -5.09 13.94
CA LEU A 42 2.21 -5.57 12.62
C LEU A 42 0.68 -5.56 12.56
N VAL A 43 0.15 -5.36 11.36
CA VAL A 43 -1.28 -5.47 11.05
C VAL A 43 -1.50 -6.59 10.03
N THR A 44 -2.74 -7.05 9.88
CA THR A 44 -3.09 -8.04 8.85
C THR A 44 -3.61 -7.35 7.59
N SER A 45 -3.08 -7.74 6.44
CA SER A 45 -3.56 -7.22 5.16
C SER A 45 -5.01 -7.64 4.88
N ARG A 46 -5.85 -6.68 4.49
CA ARG A 46 -7.29 -6.88 4.23
C ARG A 46 -7.62 -8.05 3.30
N ARG A 47 -6.84 -8.23 2.23
CA ARG A 47 -7.12 -9.24 1.18
C ARG A 47 -6.57 -10.62 1.47
N THR A 48 -5.40 -10.70 2.12
CA THR A 48 -4.66 -11.97 2.23
C THR A 48 -4.43 -12.43 3.66
N GLY A 49 -4.74 -11.60 4.66
CA GLY A 49 -4.49 -11.90 6.07
C GLY A 49 -3.01 -11.94 6.46
N ARG A 50 -2.09 -11.70 5.52
CA ARG A 50 -0.64 -11.66 5.78
C ARG A 50 -0.32 -10.54 6.76
N TRP A 51 0.55 -10.84 7.72
CA TRP A 51 1.17 -9.85 8.59
C TRP A 51 2.06 -8.92 7.77
N VAL A 52 1.85 -7.61 7.93
CA VAL A 52 2.56 -6.55 7.24
C VAL A 52 2.78 -5.38 8.20
N PHE A 53 3.77 -4.56 7.87
CA PHE A 53 3.84 -3.21 8.42
C PHE A 53 2.75 -2.32 7.81
N PRO A 54 2.21 -1.34 8.56
CA PRO A 54 1.26 -0.38 8.02
C PRO A 54 1.89 0.40 6.88
N LYS A 55 1.23 0.41 5.72
CA LYS A 55 1.78 1.03 4.50
C LYS A 55 0.71 1.31 3.45
N GLY A 56 0.95 2.34 2.66
CA GLY A 56 0.08 2.67 1.53
C GLY A 56 0.77 3.51 0.47
N GLY A 57 -0.03 4.17 -0.37
CA GLY A 57 0.48 4.98 -1.48
C GLY A 57 1.08 6.29 -0.98
N LEU A 58 2.00 6.89 -1.74
CA LEU A 58 2.42 8.26 -1.46
C LEU A 58 1.22 9.21 -1.53
N MET A 59 1.02 10.02 -0.50
CA MET A 59 -0.08 10.97 -0.43
C MET A 59 0.29 12.28 -1.12
N ASN A 60 -0.65 12.86 -1.86
CA ASN A 60 -0.43 14.13 -2.55
C ASN A 60 -0.11 15.25 -1.54
N GLY A 61 0.96 16.01 -1.81
CA GLY A 61 1.38 17.11 -0.96
C GLY A 61 2.05 16.70 0.35
N ARG A 62 2.37 15.41 0.53
CA ARG A 62 3.12 14.89 1.67
C ARG A 62 4.44 14.28 1.23
N THR A 63 5.42 14.39 2.10
CA THR A 63 6.68 13.66 2.01
C THR A 63 6.45 12.16 2.27
N PRO A 64 7.42 11.29 1.94
CA PRO A 64 7.30 9.86 2.20
C PRO A 64 7.11 9.51 3.68
N TRP A 65 7.83 10.17 4.59
CA TRP A 65 7.72 9.93 6.04
C TRP A 65 6.39 10.44 6.61
N GLU A 66 5.86 11.57 6.13
CA GLU A 66 4.52 12.05 6.48
C GLU A 66 3.41 11.11 5.97
N SER A 67 3.61 10.50 4.80
CA SER A 67 2.69 9.47 4.28
C SER A 67 2.76 8.21 5.14
N ALA A 68 3.97 7.76 5.51
CA ALA A 68 4.18 6.62 6.39
C ALA A 68 3.53 6.82 7.77
N ALA A 69 3.67 8.01 8.36
CA ALA A 69 3.05 8.36 9.64
C ALA A 69 1.51 8.29 9.55
N GLN A 70 0.93 8.81 8.45
CA GLN A 70 -0.51 8.77 8.24
C GLN A 70 -1.05 7.34 8.11
N GLU A 71 -0.35 6.48 7.36
CA GLU A 71 -0.72 5.07 7.21
C GLU A 71 -0.62 4.32 8.55
N ALA A 72 0.36 4.64 9.40
CA ALA A 72 0.45 4.08 10.75
C ALA A 72 -0.77 4.43 11.61
N LEU A 73 -1.25 5.66 11.53
CA LEU A 73 -2.46 6.10 12.21
C LEU A 73 -3.71 5.39 11.64
N GLU A 74 -3.87 5.38 10.32
CA GLU A 74 -5.09 4.85 9.67
C GLU A 74 -5.21 3.33 9.75
N GLU A 75 -4.12 2.60 9.54
CA GLU A 75 -4.14 1.13 9.50
C GLU A 75 -3.93 0.49 10.88
N ALA A 76 -3.20 1.15 11.78
CA ALA A 76 -2.79 0.58 13.06
C ALA A 76 -3.21 1.38 14.30
N GLY A 77 -3.76 2.60 14.12
CA GLY A 77 -4.22 3.43 15.23
C GLY A 77 -3.10 3.94 16.12
N VAL A 78 -1.88 4.09 15.59
CA VAL A 78 -0.71 4.54 16.36
C VAL A 78 -0.12 5.83 15.82
N GLU A 79 0.35 6.67 16.74
CA GLU A 79 1.06 7.92 16.46
C GLU A 79 2.43 7.88 17.15
N GLY A 80 3.38 8.64 16.63
CA GLY A 80 4.74 8.73 17.17
C GLY A 80 5.66 9.59 16.32
N GLU A 81 6.92 9.70 16.76
CA GLU A 81 7.98 10.34 15.97
C GLU A 81 8.39 9.43 14.82
N VAL A 82 8.48 10.00 13.61
CA VAL A 82 8.87 9.29 12.39
C VAL A 82 10.08 9.99 11.78
N GLU A 83 11.14 9.22 11.57
CA GLU A 83 12.39 9.68 10.96
C GLU A 83 12.20 9.99 9.47
N ASP A 84 12.94 10.97 8.96
CA ASP A 84 12.91 11.40 7.55
C ASP A 84 13.81 10.52 6.64
N VAL A 85 14.73 9.74 7.23
CA VAL A 85 15.57 8.77 6.54
C VAL A 85 14.88 7.40 6.49
N ALA A 86 14.68 6.87 5.29
CA ALA A 86 14.08 5.55 5.10
C ALA A 86 15.00 4.41 5.54
N LEU A 87 14.42 3.37 6.16
CA LEU A 87 15.12 2.14 6.54
C LEU A 87 15.47 1.24 5.34
N GLY A 88 14.83 1.44 4.18
CA GLY A 88 15.02 0.62 2.97
C GLY A 88 14.42 1.28 1.72
N ALA A 89 14.58 0.61 0.56
CA ALA A 89 14.16 1.11 -0.77
C ALA A 89 13.35 0.06 -1.56
#